data_AF-A0A7M7NVM8-F1
#
_entry.id   AF-A0A7M7NVM8-F1
#
_cell.length_a   1.000
_cell.length_b   1.000
_cell.length_c   1.000
_cell.angle_alpha   90.00
_cell.angle_beta   90.00
_cell.angle_gamma   90.00
#
_symmetry.space_group_name_H-M   'P 1'
#
loop_
_entity.id
_entity.type
_entity.pdbx_description
1 polymer ?
#
loop_
_entity_poly.entity_id
_entity_poly.type
_entity_poly.pdbx_seq_one_letter_code
_entity_poly.pdbx_strand_id
1 'polypeptide(L)'
;MELYQAEDNYIIQDKDSSLWCSRVDGKLVPQPGSALGNAWNPVCLGKVFGVIGKLRIHPESEWRLLLIRSHRLVGQLPKGHDVYCITRIAVLPLSQNGHPDIEIERCDKHHFGIRQKANLILGPAEGQQKSLAKTWNSIKSVAQVKKKEVKEREKLERRILEELNRMFTESGKLNIKVQVHIHVGQFEETCLI
;
A
#
# COMPACT_ATOMS: atom_id res chain seq x y z
N MET A 1 -3.19 8.26 -11.23
CA MET A 1 -3.32 9.12 -10.03
C MET A 1 -1.97 9.26 -9.37
N GLU A 2 -1.71 10.36 -8.66
CA GLU A 2 -0.46 10.61 -7.95
C GLU A 2 -0.67 10.37 -6.45
N LEU A 3 0.24 9.65 -5.80
CA LEU A 3 0.22 9.37 -4.37
C LEU A 3 1.23 10.27 -3.66
N TYR A 4 0.76 11.00 -2.66
CA TYR A 4 1.58 11.79 -1.77
C TYR A 4 1.48 11.28 -0.34
N GLN A 5 2.56 11.45 0.40
CA GLN A 5 2.58 11.34 1.85
C GLN A 5 2.77 12.72 2.46
N ALA A 6 1.78 13.16 3.22
CA ALA A 6 1.88 14.29 4.12
C ALA A 6 2.07 13.78 5.56
N GLU A 7 2.22 14.70 6.52
CA GLU A 7 2.36 14.36 7.94
C GLU A 7 1.22 13.45 8.44
N ASP A 8 -0.03 13.90 8.29
CA ASP A 8 -1.20 13.20 8.82
C ASP A 8 -1.97 12.39 7.79
N ASN A 9 -1.64 12.49 6.50
CA ASN A 9 -2.45 11.89 5.44
C ASN A 9 -1.60 11.26 4.33
N TYR A 10 -2.08 10.15 3.78
CA TYR A 10 -1.81 9.82 2.39
C TYR A 10 -2.83 10.51 1.50
N ILE A 11 -2.37 11.11 0.41
CA ILE A 11 -3.23 11.87 -0.51
C ILE A 11 -3.12 11.25 -1.89
N ILE A 12 -4.24 10.77 -2.42
CA ILE A 12 -4.34 10.26 -3.79
C ILE A 12 -4.96 11.36 -4.64
N GLN A 13 -4.17 12.01 -5.47
CA GLN A 13 -4.61 13.10 -6.33
C GLN A 13 -4.90 12.59 -7.75
N ASP A 14 -6.07 12.97 -8.27
CA ASP A 14 -6.44 12.77 -9.66
C ASP A 14 -7.06 14.05 -10.23
N LYS A 15 -6.24 14.81 -10.97
CA LYS A 15 -6.62 16.09 -11.59
C LYS A 15 -7.27 17.03 -10.56
N ASP A 16 -8.57 17.28 -10.70
CA ASP A 16 -9.36 18.22 -9.89
C ASP A 16 -9.97 17.59 -8.64
N SER A 17 -9.67 16.32 -8.37
CA SER A 17 -10.14 15.57 -7.21
C SER A 17 -8.98 14.98 -6.43
N SER A 18 -9.17 14.77 -5.14
CA SER A 18 -8.23 14.06 -4.30
C SER A 18 -8.94 13.25 -3.22
N LEU A 19 -8.33 12.16 -2.78
CA LEU A 19 -8.79 11.33 -1.67
C LEU A 19 -7.73 11.34 -0.57
N TRP A 20 -8.13 11.81 0.60
CA TRP A 20 -7.26 11.96 1.77
C TRP A 20 -7.52 10.80 2.72
N CYS A 21 -6.49 10.02 2.98
CA CYS A 21 -6.50 8.91 3.92
C CYS A 21 -5.70 9.30 5.16
N SER A 22 -6.40 9.50 6.28
CA SER A 22 -5.73 9.80 7.55
C SER A 22 -4.81 8.65 7.95
N ARG A 23 -3.56 9.00 8.28
CA ARG A 23 -2.55 8.08 8.85
C ARG A 23 -2.78 7.81 10.34
N VAL A 24 -3.85 8.34 10.93
CA VAL A 24 -4.20 8.16 12.35
C VAL A 24 -5.33 7.16 12.51
N ASP A 25 -6.46 7.39 11.86
CA ASP A 25 -7.68 6.56 12.01
C ASP A 25 -8.10 5.84 10.72
N GLY A 26 -7.37 6.09 9.62
CA GLY A 26 -7.69 5.57 8.29
C GLY A 26 -8.98 6.12 7.69
N LYS A 27 -9.52 7.23 8.17
CA LYS A 27 -10.67 7.87 7.53
C LYS A 27 -10.30 8.30 6.12
N LEU A 28 -11.18 7.99 5.17
CA LEU A 28 -11.08 8.42 3.78
C LEU A 28 -12.02 9.60 3.57
N VAL A 29 -11.48 10.72 3.12
CA VAL A 29 -12.24 11.96 2.89
C VAL A 29 -11.94 12.47 1.48
N PRO A 30 -12.96 12.57 0.62
CA PRO A 30 -12.78 13.22 -0.67
C PRO A 30 -12.61 14.72 -0.50
N GLN A 31 -11.75 15.30 -1.32
CA GLN A 31 -11.42 16.72 -1.33
C GLN A 31 -11.19 17.19 -2.78
N PRO A 32 -11.36 18.50 -3.08
CA PRO A 32 -10.90 19.05 -4.34
C PRO A 32 -9.38 18.84 -4.54
N GLY A 33 -8.93 18.73 -5.79
CA GLY A 33 -7.52 18.56 -6.13
C GLY A 33 -6.65 19.74 -5.68
N SER A 34 -7.24 20.94 -5.61
CA SER A 34 -6.60 22.16 -5.08
C SER A 34 -6.28 22.08 -3.59
N ALA A 35 -6.94 21.20 -2.82
CA ALA A 35 -6.70 21.04 -1.39
C ALA A 35 -5.28 20.56 -1.09
N LEU A 36 -4.58 19.93 -2.06
CA LEU A 36 -3.19 19.49 -1.88
C LEU A 36 -2.26 20.65 -1.50
N GLY A 37 -2.55 21.89 -1.96
CA GLY A 37 -1.77 23.07 -1.58
C GLY A 37 -1.82 23.41 -0.09
N ASN A 38 -2.80 22.88 0.64
CA ASN A 38 -2.93 23.05 2.10
C ASN A 38 -2.30 21.88 2.88
N ALA A 39 -1.79 20.85 2.20
CA ALA A 39 -1.14 19.73 2.86
C ALA A 39 0.19 20.17 3.47
N TRP A 40 0.48 19.73 4.69
CA TRP A 40 1.75 20.00 5.33
C TRP A 40 2.82 19.01 4.84
N ASN A 41 3.88 19.57 4.25
CA ASN A 41 5.06 18.85 3.75
C ASN A 41 4.74 17.60 2.89
N PRO A 42 3.95 17.72 1.80
CA PRO A 42 3.59 16.57 0.98
C PRO A 42 4.78 16.10 0.13
N VAL A 43 5.09 14.80 0.21
CA VAL A 43 6.13 14.14 -0.58
C VAL A 43 5.48 13.24 -1.62
N CYS A 44 5.76 13.44 -2.93
CA CYS A 44 5.30 12.51 -3.98
C CYS A 44 5.97 11.16 -3.77
N LEU A 45 5.17 10.12 -3.57
CA LEU A 45 5.64 8.73 -3.51
C LEU A 45 5.61 8.06 -4.89
N GLY A 46 4.77 8.54 -5.80
CA GLY A 46 4.72 8.05 -7.17
C GLY A 46 3.31 7.97 -7.75
N LYS A 47 3.11 7.06 -8.70
CA LYS A 47 1.84 6.80 -9.38
C LYS A 47 1.14 5.57 -8.85
N VAL A 48 -0.18 5.67 -8.73
CA VAL A 48 -1.07 4.55 -8.46
C VAL A 48 -2.26 4.58 -9.43
N PHE A 49 -2.84 3.41 -9.64
CA PHE A 49 -3.91 3.20 -10.61
C PHE A 49 -5.29 3.05 -9.97
N GLY A 50 -5.34 2.96 -8.64
CA GLY A 50 -6.58 2.72 -7.91
C GLY A 50 -6.36 2.66 -6.41
N VAL A 51 -7.44 2.87 -5.66
CA VAL A 51 -7.53 2.56 -4.25
C VAL A 51 -8.42 1.33 -4.11
N ILE A 52 -7.90 0.27 -3.47
CA ILE A 52 -8.67 -0.93 -3.17
C ILE A 52 -9.46 -0.74 -1.88
N GLY A 53 -8.92 0.04 -0.94
CA GLY A 53 -9.58 0.37 0.31
C GLY A 53 -8.62 0.31 1.48
N LYS A 54 -9.18 0.21 2.69
CA LYS A 54 -8.41 0.05 3.93
C LYS A 54 -8.72 -1.26 4.62
N LEU A 55 -7.73 -1.84 5.28
CA LEU A 55 -7.83 -3.10 5.98
C LEU A 55 -7.25 -2.97 7.37
N ARG A 56 -7.92 -3.57 8.35
CA ARG A 56 -7.37 -3.85 9.67
C ARG A 56 -7.62 -5.33 9.96
N ILE A 57 -6.54 -6.10 10.07
CA ILE A 57 -6.61 -7.57 10.19
C ILE A 57 -7.03 -7.99 11.59
N HIS A 58 -6.52 -7.31 12.62
CA HIS A 58 -6.87 -7.53 14.01
C HIS A 58 -7.17 -6.18 14.70
N PRO A 59 -8.07 -6.09 15.69
CA PRO A 59 -8.44 -4.83 16.32
C PRO A 59 -7.26 -4.01 16.88
N GLU A 60 -6.22 -4.71 17.36
CA GLU A 60 -4.97 -4.13 17.87
C GLU A 60 -3.91 -3.88 16.79
N SER A 61 -4.17 -4.28 15.54
CA SER A 61 -3.29 -3.95 14.41
C SER A 61 -3.54 -2.54 13.93
N GLU A 62 -2.51 -1.94 13.34
CA GLU A 62 -2.63 -0.69 12.61
C GLU A 62 -3.51 -0.87 11.36
N TRP A 63 -4.19 0.20 10.96
CA TRP A 63 -4.86 0.24 9.66
C TRP A 63 -3.83 0.22 8.54
N ARG A 64 -4.21 -0.38 7.41
CA ARG A 64 -3.39 -0.46 6.20
C ARG A 64 -4.19 0.03 5.01
N LEU A 65 -3.60 0.86 4.17
CA LEU A 65 -4.18 1.33 2.91
C LEU A 65 -3.71 0.44 1.76
N LEU A 66 -4.66 -0.12 1.00
CA LEU A 66 -4.40 -0.99 -0.14
C LEU A 66 -4.60 -0.19 -1.43
N LEU A 67 -3.58 -0.22 -2.29
CA LEU A 67 -3.52 0.54 -3.54
C LEU A 67 -3.22 -0.40 -4.72
N ILE A 68 -3.72 -0.02 -5.90
CA ILE A 68 -3.37 -0.68 -7.16
C ILE A 68 -2.06 -0.07 -7.65
N ARG A 69 -0.97 -0.85 -7.56
CA ARG A 69 0.36 -0.44 -8.00
C ARG A 69 0.56 -0.67 -9.50
N SER A 70 -0.02 -1.73 -10.04
CA SER A 70 0.07 -2.02 -11.47
C SER A 70 -1.17 -2.80 -11.93
N HIS A 71 -1.50 -2.63 -13.20
CA HIS A 71 -2.61 -3.29 -13.85
C HIS A 71 -2.25 -3.55 -15.32
N ARG A 72 -2.97 -4.47 -15.96
CA ARG A 72 -2.80 -4.82 -17.38
C ARG A 72 -4.14 -4.86 -18.07
N LEU A 73 -4.24 -4.27 -19.26
CA LEU A 73 -5.46 -4.36 -20.08
C LEU A 73 -5.71 -5.83 -20.43
N VAL A 74 -6.92 -6.31 -20.17
CA VAL A 74 -7.34 -7.70 -20.48
C VAL A 74 -8.50 -7.78 -21.45
N GLY A 75 -9.17 -6.66 -21.71
CA GLY A 75 -10.22 -6.60 -22.71
C GLY A 75 -10.89 -5.24 -22.77
N GLN A 76 -11.86 -5.12 -23.66
CA GLN A 76 -12.73 -3.98 -23.77
C GLN A 76 -14.17 -4.47 -23.79
N LEU A 77 -15.01 -3.87 -22.95
CA LEU A 77 -16.46 -4.06 -23.02
C LEU A 77 -17.03 -3.26 -24.20
N PRO A 78 -18.22 -3.64 -24.70
CA PRO A 78 -18.95 -2.81 -25.65
C PRO A 78 -19.06 -1.36 -25.15
N LYS A 79 -19.03 -0.39 -26.07
CA LYS A 79 -18.94 1.06 -25.80
C LYS A 79 -17.55 1.57 -25.37
N GLY A 80 -16.49 0.75 -25.49
CA GLY A 80 -15.10 1.21 -25.36
C GLY A 80 -14.63 1.34 -23.91
N HIS A 81 -15.24 0.61 -22.97
CA HIS A 81 -14.77 0.57 -21.60
C HIS A 81 -13.66 -0.47 -21.45
N ASP A 82 -12.46 -0.01 -21.12
CA ASP A 82 -11.33 -0.89 -20.86
C ASP A 82 -11.53 -1.70 -19.57
N VAL A 83 -11.20 -2.99 -19.65
CA VAL A 83 -11.18 -3.92 -18.52
C VAL A 83 -9.72 -4.22 -18.19
N TYR A 84 -9.36 -3.99 -16.93
CA TYR A 84 -8.01 -4.19 -16.44
C TYR A 84 -7.96 -5.30 -15.38
N CYS A 85 -6.92 -6.12 -15.45
CA CYS A 85 -6.53 -7.03 -14.38
C CYS A 85 -5.49 -6.35 -13.50
N ILE A 86 -5.74 -6.30 -12.19
CA ILE A 86 -4.75 -5.86 -11.21
C ILE A 86 -3.61 -6.87 -11.21
N THR A 87 -2.38 -6.42 -11.43
CA THR A 87 -1.21 -7.30 -11.47
C THR A 87 -0.34 -7.16 -10.23
N ARG A 88 -0.38 -5.99 -9.57
CA ARG A 88 0.38 -5.71 -8.36
C ARG A 88 -0.39 -4.74 -7.47
N ILE A 89 -0.37 -5.01 -6.17
CA ILE A 89 -0.88 -4.09 -5.15
C ILE A 89 0.27 -3.50 -4.34
N ALA A 90 -0.01 -2.41 -3.63
CA ALA A 90 0.83 -1.86 -2.58
C ALA A 90 0.01 -1.79 -1.28
N VAL A 91 0.66 -2.03 -0.14
CA VAL A 91 0.04 -1.99 1.18
C VAL A 91 0.80 -1.00 2.04
N LEU A 92 0.20 0.15 2.33
CA LEU A 92 0.81 1.19 3.16
C LEU A 92 0.34 1.03 4.60
N PRO A 93 1.23 1.00 5.60
CA PRO A 93 0.83 1.15 6.99
C PRO A 93 0.31 2.58 7.22
N LEU A 94 -0.81 2.73 7.92
CA LEU A 94 -1.31 4.01 8.39
C LEU A 94 -0.68 4.31 9.75
N SER A 95 0.64 4.53 9.73
CA SER A 95 1.40 4.98 10.88
C SER A 95 1.96 6.36 10.58
N GLN A 96 2.16 7.20 11.60
CA GLN A 96 2.79 8.52 11.45
C GLN A 96 4.33 8.42 11.34
N ASN A 97 4.90 7.27 11.68
CA ASN A 97 6.36 7.08 11.76
C ASN A 97 6.96 6.68 10.39
N GLY A 98 7.88 7.50 9.89
CA GLY A 98 8.74 7.18 8.75
C GLY A 98 8.07 7.26 7.37
N HIS A 99 8.89 7.01 6.34
CA HIS A 99 8.43 6.77 4.98
C HIS A 99 8.25 5.26 4.80
N PRO A 100 7.14 4.82 4.20
CA PRO A 100 6.94 3.41 4.00
C PRO A 100 7.85 2.94 2.85
N ASP A 101 8.53 1.81 3.05
CA ASP A 101 9.41 1.21 2.04
C ASP A 101 8.55 0.49 0.99
N ILE A 102 8.07 1.25 -0.01
CA ILE A 102 7.35 0.69 -1.16
C ILE A 102 7.98 1.17 -2.45
N GLU A 103 8.25 0.22 -3.32
CA GLU A 103 8.55 0.45 -4.72
C GLU A 103 7.28 0.90 -5.46
N ILE A 104 7.10 2.19 -5.69
CA ILE A 104 6.04 2.75 -6.52
C ILE A 104 6.67 3.39 -7.77
N GLU A 105 6.00 3.29 -8.92
CA GLU A 105 6.46 3.96 -10.14
C GLU A 105 6.52 5.48 -9.91
N ARG A 106 7.62 6.12 -10.29
CA ARG A 106 7.84 7.55 -10.05
C ARG A 106 6.83 8.41 -10.83
N CYS A 107 6.32 9.47 -10.20
CA CYS A 107 5.46 10.45 -10.86
C CYS A 107 6.27 11.31 -11.86
N ASP A 108 5.73 11.54 -13.07
CA ASP A 108 6.45 12.25 -14.14
C ASP A 108 6.70 13.71 -13.78
N LYS A 109 5.85 14.31 -12.94
CA LYS A 109 5.91 15.75 -12.59
C LYS A 109 6.99 16.08 -11.57
N HIS A 110 7.18 15.21 -10.57
CA HIS A 110 8.05 15.51 -9.41
C HIS A 110 9.35 14.70 -9.37
N HIS A 111 9.55 13.76 -10.30
CA HIS A 111 10.83 13.04 -10.46
C HIS A 111 11.57 13.38 -11.76
N PHE A 112 11.38 14.59 -12.29
CA PHE A 112 12.16 15.09 -13.42
C PHE A 112 13.66 15.09 -13.07
N GLY A 113 14.47 14.31 -13.78
CA GLY A 113 15.93 14.40 -13.74
C GLY A 113 16.71 13.31 -12.99
N ILE A 114 16.07 12.40 -12.23
CA ILE A 114 16.79 11.25 -11.65
C ILE A 114 16.79 10.09 -12.67
N ARG A 115 17.60 10.22 -13.74
CA ARG A 115 17.98 9.07 -14.56
C ARG A 115 18.65 8.04 -13.64
N GLN A 116 18.15 6.81 -13.66
CA GLN A 116 18.82 5.69 -12.99
C GLN A 116 20.28 5.66 -13.44
N LYS A 117 21.24 5.84 -12.52
CA LYS A 117 22.57 5.30 -12.74
C LYS A 117 22.42 3.78 -12.70
N ALA A 118 22.29 3.19 -13.88
CA ALA A 118 22.48 1.78 -14.08
C ALA A 118 23.87 1.37 -13.54
N ASN A 119 23.89 0.28 -12.78
CA ASN A 119 25.02 -0.60 -12.47
C ASN A 119 26.43 0.03 -12.42
N LEU A 120 26.94 0.25 -11.21
CA LEU A 120 28.37 0.13 -10.95
C LEU A 120 28.61 -1.14 -10.15
N ILE A 121 29.23 -2.10 -10.83
CA ILE A 121 29.86 -3.29 -10.27
C ILE A 121 31.04 -2.82 -9.40
N LEU A 122 31.10 -3.28 -8.15
CA LEU A 122 32.35 -3.38 -7.39
C LEU A 122 32.41 -4.76 -6.75
N GLY A 123 33.48 -5.49 -7.10
CA GLY A 123 33.82 -6.82 -6.61
C GLY A 123 34.35 -6.81 -5.16
N PRO A 124 35.01 -7.91 -4.73
CA PRO A 124 34.68 -8.61 -3.50
C PRO A 124 35.44 -8.09 -2.28
N ALA A 125 34.82 -8.20 -1.10
CA ALA A 125 35.52 -8.12 0.18
C ALA A 125 35.06 -9.28 1.07
N GLU A 126 36.01 -10.19 1.28
CA GLU A 126 35.99 -11.26 2.27
C GLU A 126 35.88 -10.67 3.68
N GLY A 127 35.15 -11.32 4.59
CA GLY A 127 35.21 -10.91 6.00
C GLY A 127 34.10 -11.43 6.91
N GLN A 128 34.35 -12.59 7.53
CA GLN A 128 33.88 -12.96 8.88
C GLN A 128 32.38 -13.19 9.09
N GLN A 129 31.96 -14.39 8.71
CA GLN A 129 30.92 -15.12 9.42
C GLN A 129 31.39 -15.42 10.86
N LYS A 130 30.88 -14.71 11.86
CA LYS A 130 30.99 -15.11 13.27
C LYS A 130 29.61 -15.34 13.86
N SER A 131 29.32 -16.64 14.00
CA SER A 131 28.54 -17.27 15.06
C SER A 131 28.10 -16.34 16.18
N LEU A 132 26.78 -16.16 16.34
CA LEU A 132 26.17 -15.88 17.64
C LEU A 132 24.97 -16.81 17.83
N ALA A 133 25.30 -18.10 17.97
CA ALA A 133 24.41 -19.07 18.58
C ALA A 133 24.55 -18.99 20.11
N LYS A 134 23.40 -18.94 20.78
CA LYS A 134 23.13 -19.23 22.20
C LYS A 134 23.42 -18.10 23.21
N THR A 135 22.34 -17.58 23.79
CA THR A 135 22.15 -17.59 25.26
C THR A 135 20.64 -17.58 25.52
N TRP A 136 20.10 -18.77 25.81
CA TRP A 136 18.73 -18.98 26.27
C TRP A 136 18.79 -19.07 27.79
N ASN A 137 18.32 -18.05 28.51
CA ASN A 137 18.09 -18.15 29.95
C ASN A 137 16.68 -17.72 30.32
N SER A 138 16.12 -18.56 31.19
CA SER A 138 14.75 -18.71 31.67
C SER A 138 14.25 -17.52 32.50
N ILE A 139 13.02 -17.03 32.26
CA ILE A 139 12.19 -16.35 33.28
C ILE A 139 10.71 -16.71 33.08
N LYS A 140 10.06 -17.14 34.17
CA LYS A 140 8.67 -17.58 34.26
C LYS A 140 7.64 -16.44 34.12
N SER A 141 6.49 -16.82 33.54
CA SER A 141 5.10 -16.41 33.82
C SER A 141 4.65 -14.96 33.57
N VAL A 142 3.55 -14.83 32.80
CA VAL A 142 2.79 -13.63 32.40
C VAL A 142 3.32 -12.87 31.16
N ALA A 143 4.62 -12.58 31.04
CA ALA A 143 5.17 -11.93 29.84
C ALA A 143 5.24 -12.85 28.60
N GLN A 144 5.27 -14.17 28.82
CA GLN A 144 5.36 -15.17 27.75
C GLN A 144 4.04 -15.33 26.98
N VAL A 145 2.89 -15.11 27.63
CA VAL A 145 1.57 -15.20 26.98
C VAL A 145 1.40 -14.05 25.99
N LYS A 146 1.64 -12.80 26.43
CA LYS A 146 1.57 -11.62 25.57
C LYS A 146 2.56 -11.66 24.41
N LYS A 147 3.79 -12.14 24.63
CA LYS A 147 4.78 -12.34 23.55
C LYS A 147 4.34 -13.41 22.55
N LYS A 148 3.69 -14.49 23.01
CA LYS A 148 3.13 -15.54 22.13
C LYS A 148 1.95 -15.00 21.32
N GLU A 149 1.05 -14.25 21.93
CA GLU A 149 -0.11 -13.64 21.27
C GLU A 149 0.32 -12.62 20.20
N VAL A 150 1.27 -11.73 20.51
CA VAL A 150 1.83 -10.79 19.53
C VAL A 150 2.47 -11.53 18.35
N LYS A 151 3.23 -12.58 18.63
CA LYS A 151 3.89 -13.39 17.58
C LYS A 151 2.88 -14.12 16.68
N GLU A 152 1.82 -14.69 17.24
CA GLU A 152 0.76 -15.34 16.45
C GLU A 152 -0.04 -14.31 15.64
N ARG A 153 -0.28 -13.12 16.20
CA ARG A 153 -0.90 -11.98 15.49
C ARG A 153 -0.07 -11.54 14.28
N GLU A 154 1.23 -11.30 14.45
CA GLU A 154 2.13 -10.95 13.35
C GLU A 154 2.20 -12.04 12.27
N LYS A 155 2.13 -13.32 12.68
CA LYS A 155 2.10 -14.46 11.76
C LYS A 155 0.79 -14.50 10.96
N LEU A 156 -0.34 -14.23 11.60
CA LEU A 156 -1.65 -14.13 10.94
C LEU A 156 -1.66 -12.97 9.95
N GLU A 157 -1.17 -11.80 10.36
CA GLU A 157 -1.08 -10.63 9.49
C GLU A 157 -0.23 -10.90 8.26
N ARG A 158 0.98 -11.46 8.46
CA ARG A 158 1.86 -11.82 7.35
C ARG A 158 1.18 -12.78 6.37
N ARG A 159 0.53 -13.83 6.88
CA ARG A 159 -0.19 -14.81 6.04
C ARG A 159 -1.29 -14.15 5.22
N ILE A 160 -2.09 -13.26 5.81
CA ILE A 160 -3.16 -12.57 5.09
C ILE A 160 -2.60 -11.63 4.03
N LEU A 161 -1.51 -10.90 4.32
CA LEU A 161 -0.87 -10.02 3.35
C LEU A 161 -0.22 -10.79 2.19
N GLU A 162 0.39 -11.94 2.47
CA GLU A 162 0.91 -12.85 1.45
C GLU A 162 -0.22 -13.38 0.56
N GLU A 163 -1.33 -13.82 1.15
CA GLU A 163 -2.49 -14.29 0.42
C GLU A 163 -3.12 -13.19 -0.44
N LEU A 164 -3.25 -11.96 0.06
CA LEU A 164 -3.73 -10.82 -0.72
C LEU A 164 -2.82 -10.55 -1.92
N ASN A 165 -1.50 -10.50 -1.70
CA ASN A 165 -0.56 -10.33 -2.81
C ASN A 165 -0.67 -11.46 -3.83
N ARG A 166 -0.75 -12.71 -3.37
CA ARG A 166 -0.92 -13.89 -4.24
C ARG A 166 -2.22 -13.83 -5.03
N MET A 167 -3.31 -13.46 -4.36
CA MET A 167 -4.64 -13.29 -4.95
C MET A 167 -4.59 -12.27 -6.10
N PHE A 168 -3.92 -11.13 -5.96
CA PHE A 168 -3.83 -10.17 -7.07
C PHE A 168 -2.75 -10.48 -8.11
N THR A 169 -1.72 -11.28 -7.79
CA THR A 169 -0.57 -11.48 -8.69
C THR A 169 -0.61 -12.81 -9.45
N GLU A 170 -0.99 -13.90 -8.78
CA GLU A 170 -0.87 -15.26 -9.33
C GLU A 170 -2.20 -15.82 -9.83
N SER A 171 -3.32 -15.25 -9.38
CA SER A 171 -4.61 -15.78 -9.77
C SER A 171 -5.02 -15.27 -11.14
N GLY A 172 -4.50 -15.92 -12.19
CA GLY A 172 -5.08 -15.86 -13.55
C GLY A 172 -6.52 -16.43 -13.64
N LYS A 173 -7.18 -16.63 -12.50
CA LYS A 173 -8.47 -17.30 -12.32
C LYS A 173 -9.38 -16.61 -11.30
N LEU A 174 -8.88 -15.67 -10.49
CA LEU A 174 -9.73 -14.97 -9.53
C LEU A 174 -10.04 -13.59 -10.08
N ASN A 175 -11.18 -13.49 -10.76
CA ASN A 175 -11.89 -12.24 -10.92
C ASN A 175 -12.40 -11.83 -9.54
N ILE A 176 -11.52 -11.30 -8.68
CA ILE A 176 -11.95 -10.73 -7.42
C ILE A 176 -12.69 -9.45 -7.78
N LYS A 177 -14.02 -9.55 -7.83
CA LYS A 177 -14.88 -8.38 -7.72
C LYS A 177 -14.72 -7.85 -6.30
N VAL A 178 -13.68 -7.06 -6.07
CA VAL A 178 -13.63 -6.22 -4.87
C VAL A 178 -14.64 -5.12 -5.12
N GLN A 179 -15.78 -5.20 -4.46
CA GLN A 179 -16.72 -4.10 -4.41
C GLN A 179 -16.11 -3.02 -3.50
N VAL A 180 -15.27 -2.17 -4.09
CA VAL A 180 -14.71 -1.02 -3.40
C VAL A 180 -15.79 0.06 -3.37
N HIS A 181 -16.54 0.14 -2.27
CA HIS A 181 -17.37 1.31 -1.99
C HIS A 181 -16.46 2.47 -1.57
N ILE A 182 -16.03 3.29 -2.53
CA ILE A 182 -15.59 4.65 -2.22
C ILE A 182 -16.80 5.55 -2.49
N HIS A 183 -17.58 5.84 -1.44
CA HIS A 183 -18.54 6.94 -1.49
C HIS A 183 -17.75 8.26 -1.53
N VAL A 184 -17.40 8.68 -2.73
CA VAL A 184 -17.13 10.09 -3.04
C VAL A 184 -18.45 10.68 -3.50
N GLY A 185 -18.88 11.78 -2.89
CA GLY A 185 -20.24 12.33 -3.00
C GLY A 185 -20.87 12.27 -4.40
N GLN A 186 -22.15 11.86 -4.42
CA GLN A 186 -23.12 11.95 -5.52
C GLN A 186 -22.62 11.52 -6.90
N PHE A 187 -22.38 10.22 -7.08
CA PHE A 187 -22.62 9.55 -8.36
C PHE A 187 -23.21 8.17 -8.07
N GLU A 188 -24.53 8.08 -8.13
CA GLU A 188 -25.24 6.80 -8.22
C GLU A 188 -25.12 6.30 -9.66
N GLU A 189 -24.22 5.38 -9.92
CA GLU A 189 -24.45 4.37 -10.97
C GLU A 189 -23.98 3.00 -10.46
N THR A 190 -24.95 2.22 -10.01
CA THR A 190 -24.87 0.77 -9.90
C THR A 190 -24.56 0.19 -11.28
N CYS A 191 -23.38 -0.39 -11.45
CA CYS A 191 -23.15 -1.35 -12.53
C CYS A 191 -23.02 -2.75 -11.91
N LEU A 192 -24.16 -3.44 -11.88
CA LEU A 192 -24.28 -4.86 -11.64
C LEU A 192 -23.78 -5.59 -12.90
N ILE A 193 -22.77 -6.44 -12.71
CA ILE A 193 -22.65 -7.74 -13.41
C ILE A 193 -22.14 -8.72 -12.38
#